data_AF-A0A429GXY8-F1
#
_entry.id   AF-A0A429GXY8-F1
#
_cell.length_a   1.000
_cell.length_b   1.000
_cell.length_c   1.000
_cell.angle_alpha   90.00
_cell.angle_beta   90.00
_cell.angle_gamma   90.00
#
_symmetry.space_group_name_H-M   'P 1'
#
loop_
_entity.id
_entity.type
_entity.pdbx_description
1 polymer ?
#
loop_
_entity_poly.entity_id
_entity_poly.type
_entity_poly.pdbx_seq_one_letter_code
_entity_poly.pdbx_strand_id
1 'polypeptide(L)' 'MTYWIFVTDHMNWDVVLKEGIYGLPEKREKLMKRVKKGDEAFIYMVQEKVEYR' A
#
# COMPACT_ATOMS: atom_id res chain seq x y z
N MET A 1 8.43 -1.26 -17.26
CA MET A 1 7.52 -1.88 -16.30
C MET A 1 8.31 -2.12 -15.03
N THR A 2 7.95 -1.40 -13.95
CA THR A 2 8.55 -1.54 -12.63
C THR A 2 7.55 -2.22 -11.70
N TYR A 3 8.03 -3.06 -10.79
CA TYR A 3 7.21 -3.73 -9.79
C TYR A 3 7.35 -3.04 -8.44
N TRP A 4 6.24 -2.76 -7.79
CA TRP A 4 6.17 -2.10 -6.50
C TRP A 4 5.61 -3.04 -5.43
N ILE A 5 6.08 -2.87 -4.20
CA ILE A 5 5.42 -3.45 -3.02
C ILE A 5 4.90 -2.33 -2.14
N PHE A 6 3.60 -2.37 -1.91
CA PHE A 6 2.89 -1.48 -1.01
C PHE A 6 2.56 -2.24 0.26
N VAL A 7 2.89 -1.66 1.40
CA VAL A 7 2.75 -2.31 2.71
C VAL A 7 1.70 -1.56 3.51
N THR A 8 0.62 -2.25 3.88
CA THR A 8 -0.55 -1.69 4.56
C THR A 8 -1.00 -2.55 5.75
N ASP A 9 -1.82 -2.00 6.64
CA ASP A 9 -2.52 -2.73 7.71
C ASP A 9 -3.96 -3.09 7.30
N HIS A 10 -4.71 -3.78 8.17
CA HIS A 10 -6.10 -4.17 7.86
C HIS A 10 -7.02 -2.96 7.64
N MET A 11 -6.93 -1.94 8.49
CA MET A 11 -7.80 -0.76 8.38
C MET A 11 -7.62 -0.03 7.05
N ASN A 12 -6.38 0.19 6.62
CA ASN A 12 -6.11 0.86 5.35
C ASN A 12 -6.37 -0.06 4.16
N TRP A 13 -6.23 -1.38 4.31
CA TRP A 13 -6.58 -2.33 3.26
C TRP A 13 -8.05 -2.24 2.85
N ASP A 14 -8.96 -2.12 3.83
CA ASP A 14 -10.39 -1.95 3.56
C ASP A 14 -10.68 -0.66 2.77
N VAL A 15 -9.96 0.42 3.07
CA VAL A 15 -10.06 1.69 2.33
C VAL A 15 -9.55 1.53 0.90
N VAL A 16 -8.41 0.87 0.71
CA VAL A 16 -7.84 0.64 -0.63
C VAL A 16 -8.78 -0.21 -1.50
N LEU A 17 -9.38 -1.27 -0.94
CA LEU A 17 -10.36 -2.10 -1.63
C LEU A 17 -11.61 -1.32 -2.05
N LYS A 18 -12.10 -0.44 -1.17
CA LYS A 18 -13.32 0.32 -1.41
C LYS A 18 -13.12 1.47 -2.40
N GLU A 19 -12.02 2.19 -2.28
CA GLU A 19 -11.80 3.45 -3.01
C GLU A 19 -10.86 3.27 -4.22
N GLY A 20 -10.10 2.18 -4.29
CA GLY A 20 -9.09 1.98 -5.35
C GLY A 20 -7.91 2.95 -5.27
N ILE A 21 -7.70 3.59 -4.11
CA ILE A 21 -6.69 4.62 -3.87
C ILE A 21 -5.69 4.13 -2.83
N TYR A 22 -4.39 4.24 -3.14
CA TYR A 22 -3.31 3.96 -2.21
C TYR A 22 -2.55 5.24 -1.85
N GLY A 23 -2.67 5.68 -0.60
CA GLY A 23 -2.01 6.86 -0.07
C GLY A 23 -0.63 6.57 0.52
N LEU A 24 0.29 7.56 0.46
CA LEU A 24 1.56 7.52 1.17
C LEU A 24 1.76 8.80 1.99
N PRO A 25 2.47 8.74 3.13
CA PRO A 25 2.88 9.93 3.86
C PRO A 25 3.78 10.83 2.99
N GLU A 26 3.75 12.15 3.22
CA GLU A 26 4.49 13.15 2.44
C GLU A 26 6.00 12.85 2.34
N LYS A 27 6.62 12.33 3.40
CA LYS A 27 8.03 11.90 3.40
C LYS A 27 8.38 10.87 2.30
N ARG A 28 7.38 10.17 1.74
CA ARG A 28 7.53 9.19 0.65
C ARG A 28 7.03 9.72 -0.70
N GLU A 29 6.74 11.01 -0.85
CA GLU A 29 6.25 11.60 -2.11
C GLU A 29 7.22 11.35 -3.28
N LYS A 30 8.54 11.39 -3.03
CA LYS A 30 9.56 11.07 -4.06
C LYS A 30 9.44 9.64 -4.61
N LEU A 31 8.94 8.68 -3.82
CA LEU A 31 8.66 7.32 -4.31
C LEU A 31 7.46 7.33 -5.26
N MET A 32 6.36 7.99 -4.88
CA MET A 32 5.15 8.07 -5.72
C MET A 32 5.41 8.76 -7.05
N LYS A 33 6.23 9.81 -7.07
CA LYS A 33 6.60 10.53 -8.31
C LYS A 33 7.31 9.64 -9.34
N ARG A 34 7.82 8.46 -8.95
CA ARG A 34 8.45 7.49 -9.85
C ARG A 34 7.48 6.44 -10.41
N VAL A 35 6.30 6.29 -9.81
CA VAL A 35 5.26 5.37 -10.28
C VAL A 35 4.69 5.92 -11.58
N LYS A 36 4.52 5.05 -12.57
CA LYS A 36 3.97 5.39 -13.89
C LYS A 36 2.86 4.42 -14.29
N LYS A 37 1.99 4.85 -15.21
CA LYS A 37 0.99 3.96 -15.81
C LYS A 37 1.68 2.76 -16.46
N GLY A 38 1.15 1.56 -16.21
CA GLY A 38 1.72 0.29 -16.67
C GLY A 38 2.79 -0.30 -15.76
N ASP A 39 3.10 0.32 -14.62
CA ASP A 39 3.75 -0.38 -13.52
C ASP A 39 2.75 -1.29 -12.79
N GLU A 40 3.26 -2.36 -12.19
CA GLU A 40 2.45 -3.29 -11.39
C GLU A 40 2.81 -3.18 -9.92
N ALA A 41 1.86 -3.47 -9.05
CA ALA A 41 2.05 -3.38 -7.62
C ALA A 41 1.42 -4.55 -6.87
N PHE A 42 2.17 -5.07 -5.91
CA PHE A 42 1.68 -6.02 -4.91
C PHE A 42 1.35 -5.27 -3.63
N ILE A 43 0.16 -5.52 -3.07
CA ILE A 43 -0.23 -4.97 -1.78
C ILE A 43 -0.05 -6.06 -0.74
N TYR A 44 0.93 -5.85 0.15
CA TYR A 44 1.23 -6.71 1.27
C TYR A 44 0.56 -6.15 2.52
N MET A 45 -0.37 -6.93 3.07
CA MET A 45 -0.99 -6.64 4.35
C MET A 45 -0.11 -7.21 5.47
N VAL A 46 0.32 -6.35 6.39
CA VAL A 46 1.21 -6.77 7.47
C VAL A 46 0.48 -7.70 8.44
N GLN A 47 1.19 -8.70 8.95
CA GLN A 47 0.66 -9.55 10.00
C GLN A 47 0.44 -8.71 11.28
N GLU A 48 -0.79 -8.73 11.78
CA GLU A 48 -1.12 -8.10 13.06
C GLU A 48 -0.82 -9.05 14.21
N LYS A 49 -0.35 -8.50 15.34
CA LYS A 49 -0.20 -9.26 16.57
C LYS A 49 -1.59 -9.51 17.14
N VAL A 50 -2.07 -10.74 17.03
CA VAL A 50 -3.28 -11.18 17.74
C VAL A 50 -2.86 -11.57 19.14
N GLU A 51 -3.13 -10.72 20.13
CA GLU A 51 -3.05 -11.14 21.54
C GLU A 51 -4.20 -12.10 21.82
N TYR A 52 -3.90 -13.38 21.98
CA TYR A 52 -4.83 -14.33 22.54
C TYR A 52 -4.95 -14.02 24.05
N ARG A 53 -6.08 -13.44 24.45
CA ARG A 53 -6.46 -13.26 25.86
C ARG A 53 -7.11 -14.52 26.42
#